data_AF-A0A1C3K7L4-F1
#
_entry.id   AF-A0A1C3K7L4-F1
#
_cell.length_a   1.000
_cell.length_b   1.000
_cell.length_c   1.000
_cell.angle_alpha   90.00
_cell.angle_beta   90.00
_cell.angle_gamma   90.00
#
_symmetry.space_group_name_H-M   'P 1'
#
loop_
_entity.id
_entity.type
_entity.pdbx_description
1 polymer ?
#
loop_
_entity_poly.entity_id
_entity_poly.type
_entity_poly.pdbx_seq_one_letter_code
_entity_poly.pdbx_strand_id
1 'polypeptide(L)'
;MNPQQACEDLLLEGKQYNIEHHILPSENAVADRLLARGVELKDAYDELHGKLHARPPALQVFLGLVLSTAAFWNPQKMLKARTARNDLTNVNQQIARKANELAELLDQRTDLHNTSGFSSETHYHVGDVIEAASQNNYLFQSYVQEKLDALRGQFDLKYWPSLGDFMRELASDAEKAEMAATDPLTAAATAATRPSKADFFKALFASIEENSTENYGQLPRAFKLTDRTLASLANCALDLGPDELVDEAYVKRLRQRERNGTE
;
A
#
# COMPACT_ATOMS: atom_id res chain seq x y z
N MET A 1 -33.49 -5.41 -22.46
CA MET A 1 -33.07 -5.67 -21.07
C MET A 1 -33.15 -4.34 -20.32
N ASN A 2 -33.70 -4.30 -19.11
CA ASN A 2 -33.77 -3.09 -18.29
C ASN A 2 -32.34 -2.74 -17.81
N PRO A 3 -31.84 -1.50 -17.96
CA PRO A 3 -30.52 -1.08 -17.48
C PRO A 3 -30.21 -1.46 -16.02
N GLN A 4 -31.19 -1.28 -15.13
CA GLN A 4 -31.07 -1.68 -13.73
C GLN A 4 -30.85 -3.18 -13.60
N GLN A 5 -31.70 -3.99 -14.25
CA GLN A 5 -31.59 -5.45 -14.22
C GLN A 5 -30.24 -5.91 -14.76
N ALA A 6 -29.75 -5.32 -15.85
CA ALA A 6 -28.45 -5.67 -16.41
C ALA A 6 -27.28 -5.42 -15.45
N CYS A 7 -27.33 -4.34 -14.67
CA CYS A 7 -26.30 -4.06 -13.67
C CYS A 7 -26.43 -5.00 -12.46
N GLU A 8 -27.65 -5.21 -11.98
CA GLU A 8 -27.92 -6.07 -10.81
C GLU A 8 -27.62 -7.55 -11.11
N ASP A 9 -27.91 -8.03 -12.32
CA ASP A 9 -27.56 -9.38 -12.76
C ASP A 9 -26.04 -9.60 -12.71
N LEU A 10 -25.24 -8.64 -13.20
CA LEU A 10 -23.78 -8.70 -13.12
C LEU A 10 -23.26 -8.70 -11.67
N LEU A 11 -23.89 -7.95 -10.77
CA LEU A 11 -23.56 -7.95 -9.35
C LEU A 11 -23.89 -9.30 -8.69
N LEU A 12 -25.04 -9.89 -9.04
CA LEU A 12 -25.46 -11.20 -8.55
C LEU A 12 -24.56 -12.32 -9.06
N GLU A 13 -24.23 -12.32 -10.35
CA GLU A 13 -23.30 -13.28 -10.97
C GLU A 13 -21.91 -13.20 -10.34
N GLY A 14 -21.37 -11.98 -10.19
CA GLY A 14 -20.08 -11.76 -9.53
C GLY A 14 -20.07 -12.20 -8.07
N LYS A 15 -21.15 -11.91 -7.33
CA LYS A 15 -21.29 -12.35 -5.93
C LYS A 15 -21.36 -13.88 -5.84
N GLN A 16 -22.12 -14.53 -6.72
CA GLN A 16 -22.25 -15.99 -6.75
C GLN A 16 -20.88 -16.63 -7.02
N TYR A 17 -20.15 -16.14 -8.02
CA TYR A 17 -18.79 -16.58 -8.31
C TYR A 17 -17.86 -16.47 -7.09
N ASN A 18 -17.88 -15.32 -6.41
CA ASN A 18 -17.07 -15.08 -5.21
C ASN A 18 -17.42 -16.03 -4.04
N ILE A 19 -18.71 -16.32 -3.85
CA ILE A 19 -19.19 -17.26 -2.81
C ILE A 19 -18.72 -18.68 -3.12
N GLU A 20 -18.88 -19.13 -4.37
CA GLU A 20 -18.48 -20.46 -4.82
C GLU A 20 -16.97 -20.69 -4.68
N HIS A 21 -16.17 -19.65 -4.92
CA HIS A 21 -14.71 -19.72 -4.85
C HIS A 21 -14.14 -19.31 -3.48
N HIS A 22 -14.99 -18.94 -2.53
CA HIS A 22 -14.60 -18.46 -1.19
C HIS A 22 -13.62 -17.26 -1.21
N ILE A 23 -13.82 -16.34 -2.14
CA ILE A 23 -12.98 -15.14 -2.31
C ILE A 23 -13.78 -13.84 -2.10
N LEU A 24 -13.04 -12.75 -1.90
CA LEU A 24 -13.56 -11.36 -1.92
C LEU A 24 -14.84 -11.10 -1.09
N PRO A 25 -14.94 -11.57 0.17
CA PRO A 25 -16.16 -11.40 0.98
C PRO A 25 -16.50 -9.92 1.24
N SER A 26 -15.50 -9.04 1.21
CA SER A 26 -15.72 -7.59 1.34
C SER A 26 -16.36 -6.98 0.11
N GLU A 27 -16.08 -7.48 -1.09
CA GLU A 27 -16.76 -7.02 -2.31
C GLU A 27 -18.20 -7.50 -2.35
N ASN A 28 -18.47 -8.73 -1.88
CA ASN A 28 -19.83 -9.24 -1.74
C ASN A 28 -20.68 -8.37 -0.81
N ALA A 29 -20.11 -7.89 0.30
CA ALA A 29 -20.80 -6.97 1.20
C ALA A 29 -21.12 -5.61 0.54
N VAL A 30 -20.26 -5.12 -0.36
CA VAL A 30 -20.55 -3.92 -1.15
C VAL A 30 -21.64 -4.19 -2.18
N ALA A 31 -21.57 -5.32 -2.89
CA ALA A 31 -22.59 -5.73 -3.86
C ALA A 31 -23.98 -5.82 -3.19
N ASP A 32 -24.05 -6.38 -1.97
CA ASP A 32 -25.29 -6.43 -1.20
C ASP A 32 -25.88 -5.06 -0.91
N ARG A 33 -25.05 -4.06 -0.59
CA ARG A 33 -25.52 -2.67 -0.39
C ARG A 33 -26.06 -2.06 -1.68
N LEU A 34 -25.35 -2.26 -2.80
CA LEU A 34 -25.78 -1.75 -4.11
C LEU A 34 -27.11 -2.39 -4.54
N LEU A 35 -27.28 -3.70 -4.33
CA LEU A 35 -28.52 -4.43 -4.60
C LEU A 35 -29.66 -3.95 -3.69
N ALA A 36 -29.41 -3.78 -2.39
CA ALA A 36 -30.42 -3.30 -1.44
C ALA A 36 -30.89 -1.86 -1.73
N ARG A 37 -30.01 -1.02 -2.29
CA ARG A 37 -30.26 0.40 -2.62
C ARG A 37 -30.48 0.63 -4.12
N GLY A 38 -30.85 -0.40 -4.88
CA GLY A 38 -30.99 -0.33 -6.35
C GLY A 38 -31.92 0.78 -6.86
N VAL A 39 -32.95 1.14 -6.08
CA VAL A 39 -33.86 2.26 -6.40
C VAL A 39 -33.14 3.61 -6.49
N GLU A 40 -32.17 3.85 -5.60
CA GLU A 40 -31.36 5.08 -5.59
C GLU A 40 -30.35 5.12 -6.75
N LEU A 41 -30.04 3.95 -7.32
CA LEU A 41 -29.07 3.76 -8.38
C LEU A 41 -29.71 3.71 -9.78
N LYS A 42 -31.03 3.87 -9.91
CA LYS A 42 -31.72 3.75 -11.20
C LYS A 42 -31.11 4.64 -12.29
N ASP A 43 -31.00 5.95 -12.03
CA ASP A 43 -30.43 6.90 -13.00
C ASP A 43 -28.94 6.61 -13.26
N ALA A 44 -28.22 6.15 -12.24
CA ALA A 44 -26.80 5.77 -12.35
C ALA A 44 -26.62 4.54 -13.25
N TYR A 45 -27.47 3.52 -13.10
CA TYR A 45 -27.50 2.32 -13.93
C TYR A 45 -27.95 2.62 -15.35
N ASP A 46 -28.90 3.54 -15.54
CA ASP A 46 -29.30 4.02 -16.87
C ASP A 46 -28.11 4.67 -17.61
N GLU A 47 -27.34 5.54 -16.94
CA GLU A 47 -26.15 6.16 -17.54
C GLU A 47 -25.06 5.13 -17.83
N LEU A 48 -24.77 4.23 -16.86
CA LEU A 48 -23.76 3.19 -16.99
C LEU A 48 -24.05 2.25 -18.16
N HIS A 49 -25.27 1.71 -18.18
CA HIS A 49 -25.71 0.85 -19.25
C HIS A 49 -25.67 1.62 -20.58
N GLY A 50 -26.22 2.83 -20.65
CA GLY A 50 -26.19 3.66 -21.85
C GLY A 50 -24.79 3.83 -22.45
N LYS A 51 -23.76 3.96 -21.61
CA LYS A 51 -22.37 4.16 -22.04
C LYS A 51 -21.58 2.87 -22.27
N LEU A 52 -21.89 1.78 -21.57
CA LEU A 52 -21.04 0.58 -21.53
C LEU A 52 -21.69 -0.68 -22.12
N HIS A 53 -23.01 -0.72 -22.32
CA HIS A 53 -23.71 -1.94 -22.77
C HIS A 53 -23.21 -2.49 -24.11
N ALA A 54 -22.73 -1.63 -25.02
CA ALA A 54 -22.19 -2.03 -26.31
C ALA A 54 -20.87 -2.84 -26.19
N ARG A 55 -20.25 -2.85 -25.01
CA ARG A 55 -19.07 -3.65 -24.66
C ARG A 55 -19.33 -4.35 -23.32
N PRO A 56 -19.99 -5.52 -23.33
CA PRO A 56 -20.40 -6.19 -22.09
C PRO A 56 -19.30 -6.34 -21.02
N PRO A 57 -18.02 -6.65 -21.36
CA PRO A 57 -16.95 -6.70 -20.35
C PRO A 57 -16.69 -5.35 -19.66
N ALA A 58 -16.93 -4.21 -20.33
CA ALA A 58 -16.65 -2.90 -19.78
C ALA A 58 -17.59 -2.54 -18.62
N LEU A 59 -18.87 -2.95 -18.70
CA LEU A 59 -19.82 -2.74 -17.61
C LEU A 59 -19.45 -3.59 -16.39
N GLN A 60 -19.12 -4.86 -16.59
CA GLN A 60 -18.66 -5.75 -15.54
C GLN A 60 -17.38 -5.23 -14.87
N VAL A 61 -16.38 -4.82 -15.66
CA VAL A 61 -15.14 -4.22 -15.16
C VAL A 61 -15.45 -2.99 -14.32
N PHE A 62 -16.26 -2.06 -14.81
CA PHE A 62 -16.58 -0.85 -14.05
C PHE A 62 -17.23 -1.18 -12.70
N LEU A 63 -18.23 -2.07 -12.67
CA LEU A 63 -18.86 -2.49 -11.42
C LEU A 63 -17.83 -3.14 -10.47
N GLY A 64 -16.94 -3.98 -11.00
CA GLY A 64 -15.81 -4.54 -10.24
C GLY A 64 -14.88 -3.49 -9.64
N LEU A 65 -14.62 -2.38 -10.34
CA LEU A 65 -13.83 -1.27 -9.80
C LEU A 65 -14.56 -0.56 -8.65
N VAL A 66 -15.88 -0.38 -8.75
CA VAL A 66 -16.68 0.19 -7.65
C VAL A 66 -16.65 -0.73 -6.43
N LEU A 67 -16.85 -2.04 -6.63
CA LEU A 67 -16.83 -3.03 -5.57
C LEU A 67 -15.47 -3.08 -4.87
N SER A 68 -14.38 -3.25 -5.63
CA SER A 68 -13.02 -3.35 -5.10
C SER A 68 -12.59 -2.06 -4.40
N THR A 69 -12.85 -0.90 -4.99
CA THR A 69 -12.51 0.41 -4.39
C THR A 69 -13.28 0.61 -3.08
N ALA A 70 -14.58 0.33 -3.03
CA ALA A 70 -15.39 0.49 -1.81
C ALA A 70 -15.07 -0.56 -0.74
N ALA A 71 -14.79 -1.80 -1.13
CA ALA A 71 -14.41 -2.89 -0.23
C ALA A 71 -13.05 -2.65 0.41
N PHE A 72 -12.13 -2.02 -0.34
CA PHE A 72 -10.84 -1.56 0.16
C PHE A 72 -11.01 -0.34 1.06
N TRP A 73 -11.90 0.59 0.70
CA TRP A 73 -12.25 1.80 1.45
C TRP A 73 -13.09 1.52 2.72
N ASN A 74 -12.68 0.52 3.51
CA ASN A 74 -13.22 0.23 4.83
C ASN A 74 -12.42 1.01 5.90
N PRO A 75 -13.06 1.87 6.71
CA PRO A 75 -12.39 2.67 7.75
C PRO A 75 -11.47 1.85 8.67
N GLN A 76 -11.82 0.61 9.00
CA GLN A 76 -11.00 -0.27 9.83
C GLN A 76 -9.73 -0.74 9.11
N LYS A 77 -9.82 -1.10 7.82
CA LYS A 77 -8.65 -1.49 7.02
C LYS A 77 -7.72 -0.29 6.80
N MET A 78 -8.29 0.89 6.57
CA MET A 78 -7.52 2.13 6.38
C MET A 78 -6.79 2.53 7.67
N LEU A 79 -7.46 2.40 8.82
CA LEU A 79 -6.82 2.61 10.12
C LEU A 79 -5.66 1.63 10.34
N LYS A 80 -5.87 0.33 10.06
CA LYS A 80 -4.82 -0.70 10.19
C LYS A 80 -3.60 -0.41 9.31
N ALA A 81 -3.81 -0.07 8.03
CA ALA A 81 -2.71 0.26 7.11
C ALA A 81 -1.89 1.47 7.60
N ARG A 82 -2.55 2.48 8.17
CA ARG A 82 -1.87 3.65 8.76
C ARG A 82 -1.15 3.32 10.05
N THR A 83 -1.77 2.54 10.93
CA THR A 83 -1.11 2.05 12.15
C THR A 83 0.16 1.29 11.77
N ALA A 84 0.10 0.37 10.81
CA ALA A 84 1.27 -0.35 10.33
C ALA A 84 2.37 0.57 9.76
N ARG A 85 2.01 1.61 8.99
CA ARG A 85 2.97 2.61 8.50
C ARG A 85 3.62 3.39 9.65
N ASN A 86 2.83 3.83 10.61
CA ASN A 86 3.32 4.58 11.77
C ASN A 86 4.21 3.69 12.65
N ASP A 87 3.83 2.44 12.85
CA ASP A 87 4.59 1.45 13.60
C ASP A 87 5.94 1.20 12.93
N LEU A 88 5.96 1.00 11.61
CA LEU A 88 7.20 0.81 10.85
C LEU A 88 8.10 2.06 10.91
N THR A 89 7.52 3.25 10.80
CA THR A 89 8.25 4.52 10.96
C THR A 89 8.89 4.62 12.36
N ASN A 90 8.12 4.28 13.39
CA ASN A 90 8.60 4.28 14.77
C ASN A 90 9.68 3.19 15.00
N VAL A 91 9.56 2.03 14.36
CA VAL A 91 10.60 0.99 14.39
C VAL A 91 11.89 1.51 13.77
N ASN A 92 11.84 2.13 12.59
CA ASN A 92 13.03 2.72 11.95
C ASN A 92 13.69 3.81 12.81
N GLN A 93 12.90 4.69 13.43
CA GLN A 93 13.42 5.69 14.36
C GLN A 93 14.10 5.06 15.59
N GLN A 94 13.53 3.97 16.12
CA GLN A 94 14.14 3.24 17.21
C GLN A 94 15.43 2.51 16.79
N ILE A 95 15.46 1.91 15.59
CA ILE A 95 16.66 1.30 15.02
C ILE A 95 17.76 2.35 14.92
N ALA A 96 17.47 3.49 14.30
CA ALA A 96 18.40 4.61 14.14
C ALA A 96 19.03 5.04 15.47
N ARG A 97 18.17 5.34 16.45
CA ARG A 97 18.62 5.78 17.77
C ARG A 97 19.48 4.72 18.46
N LYS A 98 19.01 3.48 18.52
CA LYS A 98 19.71 2.39 19.24
C LYS A 98 21.03 2.02 18.57
N ALA A 99 21.08 2.04 17.24
CA ALA A 99 22.29 1.77 16.49
C ALA A 99 23.35 2.86 16.73
N ASN A 100 22.95 4.14 16.77
CA ASN A 100 23.85 5.23 17.15
C ASN A 100 24.34 5.12 18.60
N GLU A 101 23.45 4.86 19.57
CA GLU A 101 23.82 4.63 20.98
C GLU A 101 24.81 3.46 21.11
N LEU A 102 24.60 2.36 20.38
CA LEU A 102 25.52 1.22 20.38
C LEU A 102 26.85 1.55 19.70
N ALA A 103 26.85 2.33 18.62
CA ALA A 103 28.08 2.76 17.95
C ALA A 103 29.00 3.54 18.91
N GLU A 104 28.43 4.46 19.70
CA GLU A 104 29.19 5.23 20.71
C GLU A 104 29.81 4.30 21.77
N LEU A 105 29.07 3.29 22.24
CA LEU A 105 29.59 2.31 23.19
C LEU A 105 30.69 1.42 22.60
N LEU A 106 30.57 1.05 21.32
CA LEU A 106 31.58 0.25 20.63
C LEU A 106 32.89 1.03 20.43
N ASP A 107 32.80 2.32 20.12
CA ASP A 107 33.96 3.21 20.02
C ASP A 107 34.61 3.41 21.39
N GLN A 108 33.80 3.69 22.41
CA GLN A 108 34.30 3.82 23.78
C GLN A 108 35.01 2.54 24.25
N ARG A 109 34.45 1.36 23.94
CA ARG A 109 35.10 0.07 24.24
C ARG A 109 36.44 -0.06 23.53
N THR A 110 36.50 0.32 22.26
CA THR A 110 37.72 0.27 21.44
C THR A 110 38.80 1.19 22.03
N ASP A 111 38.43 2.40 22.45
CA ASP A 111 39.35 3.32 23.11
C ASP A 111 39.90 2.76 24.43
N LEU A 112 39.04 2.12 25.23
CA LEU A 112 39.46 1.46 26.47
C LEU A 112 40.40 0.28 26.20
N HIS A 113 40.13 -0.56 25.20
CA HIS A 113 41.05 -1.65 24.81
C HIS A 113 42.44 -1.13 24.43
N ASN A 114 42.50 0.04 23.80
CA ASN A 114 43.75 0.63 23.35
C ASN A 114 44.51 1.40 24.43
N THR A 115 43.82 1.96 25.44
CA THR A 115 44.42 2.92 26.38
C THR A 115 44.43 2.46 27.84
N SER A 116 43.53 1.56 28.26
CA SER A 116 43.35 1.23 29.68
C SER A 116 44.27 0.13 30.21
N GLY A 117 44.98 -0.59 29.33
CA GLY A 117 45.74 -1.79 29.70
C GLY A 117 44.87 -3.03 29.96
N PHE A 118 43.55 -2.93 29.81
CA PHE A 118 42.61 -4.04 29.88
C PHE A 118 42.10 -4.41 28.49
N SER A 119 41.95 -5.70 28.22
CA SER A 119 41.28 -6.24 27.04
C SER A 119 40.04 -7.05 27.45
N SER A 120 39.12 -7.24 26.51
CA SER A 120 38.01 -8.18 26.67
C SER A 120 37.90 -9.09 25.44
N GLU A 121 37.50 -10.34 25.65
CA GLU A 121 37.31 -11.35 24.59
C GLU A 121 36.02 -11.09 23.80
N THR A 122 36.00 -9.98 23.07
CA THR A 122 34.87 -9.56 22.23
C THR A 122 35.31 -9.41 20.78
N HIS A 123 34.38 -9.59 19.84
CA HIS A 123 34.67 -9.31 18.43
C HIS A 123 35.11 -7.85 18.24
N TYR A 124 36.17 -7.66 17.46
CA TYR A 124 36.74 -6.36 17.12
C TYR A 124 36.75 -6.12 15.60
N HIS A 125 36.48 -7.15 14.79
CA HIS A 125 36.44 -7.08 13.34
C HIS A 125 35.05 -7.50 12.80
N VAL A 126 34.52 -6.74 11.83
CA VAL A 126 33.20 -7.00 11.24
C VAL A 126 33.08 -8.41 10.62
N GLY A 127 34.16 -8.91 10.04
CA GLY A 127 34.22 -10.26 9.49
C GLY A 127 34.03 -11.38 10.53
N ASP A 128 34.55 -11.20 11.76
CA ASP A 128 34.31 -12.16 12.84
C ASP A 128 32.84 -12.21 13.22
N VAL A 129 32.18 -11.05 13.22
CA VAL A 129 30.74 -10.96 13.51
C VAL A 129 29.93 -11.65 12.41
N ILE A 130 30.27 -11.44 11.13
CA ILE A 130 29.60 -12.09 9.99
C ILE A 130 29.72 -13.61 10.09
N GLU A 131 30.93 -14.11 10.35
CA GLU A 131 31.19 -15.54 10.47
C GLU A 131 30.43 -16.15 11.66
N ALA A 132 30.54 -15.53 12.85
CA ALA A 132 29.85 -15.98 14.05
C ALA A 132 28.32 -15.96 13.89
N ALA A 133 27.75 -14.92 13.29
CA ALA A 133 26.32 -14.82 13.02
C ALA A 133 25.84 -15.86 11.99
N SER A 134 26.73 -16.34 11.13
CA SER A 134 26.43 -17.29 10.05
C SER A 134 26.69 -18.75 10.43
N GLN A 135 26.96 -19.05 11.71
CA GLN A 135 27.26 -20.41 12.19
C GLN A 135 26.19 -21.46 11.90
N ASN A 136 24.94 -21.05 11.64
CA ASN A 136 23.85 -21.96 11.30
C ASN A 136 23.44 -21.89 9.81
N ASN A 137 24.19 -21.15 8.99
CA ASN A 137 23.92 -20.99 7.57
C ASN A 137 24.86 -21.90 6.74
N TYR A 138 24.35 -23.07 6.36
CA TYR A 138 25.12 -24.06 5.59
C TYR A 138 25.66 -23.53 4.25
N LEU A 139 24.91 -22.65 3.58
CA LEU A 139 25.36 -22.05 2.32
C LEU A 139 26.53 -21.09 2.54
N PHE A 140 26.51 -20.34 3.65
CA PHE A 140 27.65 -19.50 4.03
C PHE A 140 28.89 -20.36 4.29
N GLN A 141 28.77 -21.40 5.12
CA GLN A 141 29.87 -22.30 5.46
C GLN A 141 30.49 -22.97 4.23
N SER A 142 29.65 -23.48 3.34
CA SER A 142 30.11 -24.27 2.19
C SER A 142 30.71 -23.42 1.07
N TYR A 143 30.26 -22.17 0.89
CA TYR A 143 30.57 -21.39 -0.31
C TYR A 143 31.23 -20.03 -0.06
N VAL A 144 31.07 -19.47 1.14
CA VAL A 144 31.44 -18.07 1.45
C VAL A 144 32.54 -18.01 2.51
N GLN A 145 32.49 -18.84 3.55
CA GLN A 145 33.37 -18.76 4.71
C GLN A 145 34.86 -18.74 4.34
N GLU A 146 35.34 -19.75 3.62
CA GLU A 146 36.76 -19.85 3.22
C GLU A 146 37.23 -18.62 2.42
N LYS A 147 36.37 -18.08 1.56
CA LYS A 147 36.69 -16.89 0.75
C LYS A 147 36.72 -15.62 1.60
N LEU A 148 35.79 -15.50 2.54
CA LEU A 148 35.78 -14.36 3.47
C LEU A 148 37.02 -14.41 4.37
N ASP A 149 37.39 -15.57 4.88
CA ASP A 149 38.59 -15.75 5.71
C ASP A 149 39.86 -15.42 4.93
N ALA A 150 39.96 -15.89 3.69
CA ALA A 150 41.07 -15.54 2.80
C ALA A 150 41.15 -14.03 2.55
N LEU A 151 40.01 -13.36 2.35
CA LEU A 151 39.96 -11.91 2.12
C LEU A 151 40.36 -11.14 3.38
N ARG A 152 39.89 -11.56 4.55
CA ARG A 152 40.25 -11.00 5.85
C ARG A 152 41.74 -11.15 6.14
N GLY A 153 42.33 -12.30 5.81
CA GLY A 153 43.76 -12.54 5.99
C GLY A 153 44.65 -11.69 5.07
N GLN A 154 44.12 -11.20 3.94
CA GLN A 154 44.89 -10.39 2.97
C GLN A 154 44.97 -8.90 3.34
N PHE A 155 43.99 -8.37 4.05
CA PHE A 155 43.87 -6.94 4.35
C PHE A 155 43.82 -6.71 5.87
N ASP A 156 44.70 -5.86 6.37
CA ASP A 156 44.70 -5.48 7.79
C ASP A 156 43.48 -4.61 8.17
N LEU A 157 43.30 -4.41 9.47
CA LEU A 157 42.09 -3.79 10.05
C LEU A 157 41.75 -2.41 9.45
N LYS A 158 42.73 -1.64 8.97
CA LYS A 158 42.47 -0.30 8.41
C LYS A 158 41.71 -0.30 7.08
N TYR A 159 41.56 -1.45 6.43
CA TYR A 159 40.78 -1.58 5.19
C TYR A 159 39.32 -1.97 5.42
N TRP A 160 38.94 -2.27 6.66
CA TRP A 160 37.59 -2.69 7.01
C TRP A 160 36.91 -1.62 7.85
N PRO A 161 35.57 -1.47 7.74
CA PRO A 161 34.84 -0.58 8.64
C PRO A 161 34.95 -1.08 10.08
N SER A 162 34.97 -0.14 11.02
CA SER A 162 34.84 -0.49 12.44
C SER A 162 33.43 -1.01 12.74
N LEU A 163 33.26 -1.69 13.88
CA LEU A 163 31.92 -2.09 14.33
C LEU A 163 31.02 -0.86 14.60
N GLY A 164 31.60 0.23 15.09
CA GLY A 164 30.90 1.51 15.27
C GLY A 164 30.40 2.08 13.94
N ASP A 165 31.25 2.08 12.91
CA ASP A 165 30.86 2.55 11.57
C ASP A 165 29.77 1.68 10.95
N PHE A 166 29.84 0.36 11.15
CA PHE A 166 28.80 -0.56 10.69
C PHE A 166 27.44 -0.27 11.37
N MET A 167 27.44 0.05 12.67
CA MET A 167 26.22 0.45 13.38
C MET A 167 25.71 1.82 12.93
N ARG A 168 26.59 2.80 12.68
CA ARG A 168 26.21 4.11 12.15
C ARG A 168 25.57 4.01 10.77
N GLU A 169 26.06 3.12 9.91
CA GLU A 169 25.44 2.92 8.59
C GLU A 169 24.02 2.35 8.74
N LEU A 170 23.80 1.37 9.62
CA LEU A 170 22.45 0.88 9.94
C LEU A 170 21.55 1.99 10.49
N ALA A 171 22.12 2.91 11.29
CA ALA A 171 21.36 4.04 11.79
C ALA A 171 20.95 4.99 10.65
N SER A 172 21.90 5.36 9.79
CA SER A 172 21.70 6.21 8.61
C SER A 172 20.69 5.61 7.62
N ASP A 173 20.78 4.31 7.34
CA ASP A 173 19.82 3.60 6.48
C ASP A 173 18.40 3.67 7.04
N ALA A 174 18.24 3.40 8.34
CA ALA A 174 16.95 3.48 9.00
C ALA A 174 16.37 4.91 9.05
N GLU A 175 17.20 5.94 9.22
CA GLU A 175 16.77 7.35 9.17
C GLU A 175 16.29 7.77 7.78
N LYS A 176 16.95 7.25 6.73
CA LYS A 176 16.67 7.57 5.33
C LYS A 176 15.59 6.69 4.71
N ALA A 177 15.10 5.67 5.42
CA ALA A 177 14.12 4.73 4.92
C ALA A 177 12.81 5.43 4.51
N GLU A 178 12.58 5.57 3.20
CA GLU A 178 11.34 6.11 2.66
C GLU A 178 10.22 5.06 2.70
N MET A 179 9.05 5.47 3.19
CA MET A 179 7.87 4.60 3.25
C MET A 179 7.10 4.66 1.93
N ALA A 180 7.33 3.70 1.05
CA ALA A 180 6.54 3.51 -0.16
C ALA A 180 5.43 2.48 0.06
N ALA A 181 4.22 2.81 -0.39
CA ALA A 181 3.14 1.84 -0.48
C ALA A 181 3.40 0.89 -1.66
N THR A 182 3.12 -0.40 -1.47
CA THR A 182 3.31 -1.43 -2.51
C THR A 182 2.21 -1.42 -3.59
N ASP A 183 1.13 -0.69 -3.36
CA ASP A 183 -0.01 -0.60 -4.27
C ASP A 183 -0.72 0.77 -4.19
N PRO A 184 -1.38 1.24 -5.28
CA PRO A 184 -2.03 2.56 -5.35
C PRO A 184 -3.15 2.76 -4.32
N LEU A 185 -3.85 1.69 -3.97
CA LEU A 185 -4.93 1.72 -2.99
C LEU A 185 -4.38 1.98 -1.58
N THR A 186 -3.30 1.32 -1.18
CA THR A 186 -2.57 1.59 0.07
C THR A 186 -1.93 2.98 0.06
N ALA A 187 -1.45 3.47 -1.09
CA ALA A 187 -0.93 4.82 -1.23
C ALA A 187 -2.03 5.87 -0.95
N ALA A 188 -3.18 5.75 -1.61
CA ALA A 188 -4.33 6.64 -1.41
C ALA A 188 -4.86 6.58 0.05
N ALA A 189 -4.90 5.39 0.63
CA ALA A 189 -5.31 5.16 2.01
C ALA A 189 -4.43 5.88 3.04
N THR A 190 -3.12 5.94 2.78
CA THR A 190 -2.12 6.46 3.74
C THR A 190 -1.66 7.89 3.42
N ALA A 191 -2.12 8.48 2.32
CA ALA A 191 -1.75 9.84 1.91
C ALA A 191 -2.31 10.95 2.83
N ALA A 192 -3.51 10.77 3.39
CA ALA A 192 -4.19 11.78 4.21
C ALA A 192 -4.28 11.39 5.70
N THR A 193 -4.20 12.39 6.58
CA THR A 193 -4.26 12.24 8.06
C THR A 193 -5.59 11.68 8.56
N ARG A 194 -6.69 11.82 7.79
CA ARG A 194 -8.02 11.25 8.09
C ARG A 194 -8.59 10.59 6.83
N PRO A 195 -9.32 9.46 6.94
CA PRO A 195 -9.96 8.86 5.78
C PRO A 195 -11.07 9.80 5.33
N SER A 196 -10.97 10.31 4.11
CA SER A 196 -11.97 11.23 3.58
C SER A 196 -12.73 10.59 2.43
N LYS A 197 -13.98 11.02 2.24
CA LYS A 197 -14.75 10.64 1.04
C LYS A 197 -14.03 11.07 -0.25
N ALA A 198 -13.19 12.10 -0.17
CA ALA A 198 -12.37 12.56 -1.29
C ALA A 198 -11.36 11.50 -1.75
N ASP A 199 -10.71 10.81 -0.82
CA ASP A 199 -9.70 9.81 -1.15
C ASP A 199 -10.31 8.55 -1.78
N PHE A 200 -11.54 8.17 -1.39
CA PHE A 200 -12.33 7.16 -2.13
C PHE A 200 -12.50 7.57 -3.60
N PHE A 201 -12.91 8.82 -3.86
CA PHE A 201 -13.06 9.31 -5.23
C PHE A 201 -11.74 9.35 -5.99
N LYS A 202 -10.63 9.73 -5.35
CA LYS A 202 -9.30 9.68 -5.98
C LYS A 202 -8.93 8.25 -6.39
N ALA A 203 -9.07 7.29 -5.48
CA ALA A 203 -8.81 5.89 -5.77
C ALA A 203 -9.73 5.38 -6.89
N LEU A 204 -11.03 5.71 -6.85
CA LEU A 204 -11.96 5.32 -7.90
C LEU A 204 -11.58 5.94 -9.26
N PHE A 205 -11.15 7.20 -9.31
CA PHE A 205 -10.74 7.85 -10.56
C PHE A 205 -9.46 7.24 -11.12
N ALA A 206 -8.45 6.98 -10.28
CA ALA A 206 -7.23 6.29 -10.68
C ALA A 206 -7.53 4.88 -11.23
N SER A 207 -8.36 4.11 -10.53
CA SER A 207 -8.80 2.78 -10.97
C SER A 207 -9.51 2.81 -12.33
N ILE A 208 -10.36 3.83 -12.58
CA ILE A 208 -11.03 4.01 -13.88
C ILE A 208 -10.02 4.34 -14.99
N GLU A 209 -9.05 5.21 -14.70
CA GLU A 209 -8.02 5.62 -15.66
C GLU A 209 -7.10 4.46 -16.04
N GLU A 210 -6.60 3.69 -15.06
CA GLU A 210 -5.79 2.48 -15.27
C GLU A 210 -6.53 1.42 -16.10
N ASN A 211 -7.85 1.35 -15.99
CA ASN A 211 -8.68 0.39 -16.73
C ASN A 211 -9.24 0.95 -18.04
N SER A 212 -8.78 2.12 -18.47
CA SER A 212 -9.15 2.69 -19.76
C SER A 212 -8.42 2.01 -20.93
N THR A 213 -9.01 2.06 -22.12
CA THR A 213 -8.38 1.57 -23.35
C THR A 213 -7.07 2.28 -23.71
N GLU A 214 -6.79 3.46 -23.15
CA GLU A 214 -5.47 4.12 -23.29
C GLU A 214 -4.38 3.37 -22.49
N ASN A 215 -4.76 2.72 -21.39
CA ASN A 215 -3.92 1.91 -20.52
C ASN A 215 -4.16 0.40 -20.71
N TYR A 216 -4.55 -0.02 -21.92
CA TYR A 216 -4.81 -1.43 -22.28
C TYR A 216 -5.98 -2.09 -21.51
N GLY A 217 -6.85 -1.32 -20.87
CA GLY A 217 -8.04 -1.80 -20.17
C GLY A 217 -9.30 -1.88 -21.05
N GLN A 218 -10.43 -2.23 -20.41
CA GLN A 218 -11.72 -2.49 -21.07
C GLN A 218 -12.63 -1.25 -21.18
N LEU A 219 -12.36 -0.20 -20.39
CA LEU A 219 -13.21 1.00 -20.37
C LEU A 219 -12.93 1.89 -21.60
N PRO A 220 -13.97 2.40 -22.28
CA PRO A 220 -13.77 3.27 -23.44
C PRO A 220 -12.87 4.48 -23.15
N ARG A 221 -12.11 4.92 -24.16
CA ARG A 221 -11.34 6.16 -24.10
C ARG A 221 -12.24 7.34 -23.71
N ALA A 222 -11.75 8.18 -22.80
CA ALA A 222 -12.49 9.31 -22.24
C ALA A 222 -13.83 8.93 -21.58
N PHE A 223 -13.98 7.68 -21.12
CA PHE A 223 -15.14 7.26 -20.34
C PHE A 223 -15.27 8.14 -19.09
N LYS A 224 -16.43 8.80 -18.97
CA LYS A 224 -16.69 9.72 -17.88
C LYS A 224 -18.16 9.69 -17.50
N LEU A 225 -18.43 9.45 -16.23
CA LEU A 225 -19.76 9.55 -15.65
C LEU A 225 -20.07 10.97 -15.18
N THR A 226 -21.36 11.29 -15.07
CA THR A 226 -21.80 12.53 -14.42
C THR A 226 -21.38 12.55 -12.95
N ASP A 227 -21.23 13.75 -12.40
CA ASP A 227 -20.91 13.95 -10.99
C ASP A 227 -22.04 13.39 -10.09
N ARG A 228 -23.30 13.43 -10.57
CA ARG A 228 -24.47 12.86 -9.90
C ARG A 228 -24.39 11.34 -9.82
N THR A 229 -24.10 10.66 -10.93
CA THR A 229 -23.97 9.20 -10.96
C THR A 229 -22.86 8.72 -10.03
N LEU A 230 -21.72 9.41 -10.02
CA LEU A 230 -20.64 9.11 -9.08
C LEU A 230 -21.04 9.32 -7.62
N ALA A 231 -21.82 10.37 -7.33
CA ALA A 231 -22.32 10.62 -5.98
C ALA A 231 -23.27 9.49 -5.53
N SER A 232 -24.24 9.09 -6.36
CA SER A 232 -25.17 7.99 -6.05
C SER A 232 -24.44 6.66 -5.84
N LEU A 233 -23.49 6.33 -6.71
CA LEU A 233 -22.66 5.13 -6.57
C LEU A 233 -21.87 5.14 -5.27
N ALA A 234 -21.21 6.25 -4.93
CA ALA A 234 -20.43 6.37 -3.70
C ALA A 234 -21.31 6.27 -2.45
N ASN A 235 -22.46 6.96 -2.43
CA ASN A 235 -23.41 6.94 -1.32
C ASN A 235 -23.89 5.51 -1.03
N CYS A 236 -24.21 4.74 -2.07
CA CYS A 236 -24.69 3.36 -1.91
C CYS A 236 -23.55 2.39 -1.58
N ALA A 237 -22.40 2.48 -2.27
CA ALA A 237 -21.27 1.56 -2.07
C ALA A 237 -20.65 1.69 -0.67
N LEU A 238 -20.53 2.93 -0.17
CA LEU A 238 -20.00 3.24 1.16
C LEU A 238 -21.05 3.19 2.27
N ASP A 239 -22.31 2.92 1.92
CA ASP A 239 -23.45 2.88 2.84
C ASP A 239 -23.62 4.18 3.67
N LEU A 240 -23.50 5.33 3.00
CA LEU A 240 -23.58 6.62 3.68
C LEU A 240 -25.01 6.91 4.13
N GLY A 241 -25.15 7.32 5.39
CA GLY A 241 -26.41 7.77 5.97
C GLY A 241 -26.83 9.17 5.49
N PRO A 242 -28.05 9.61 5.79
CA PRO A 242 -28.63 10.86 5.27
C PRO A 242 -27.78 12.12 5.53
N ASP A 243 -27.17 12.21 6.71
CA ASP A 243 -26.33 13.35 7.12
C ASP A 243 -24.93 13.33 6.49
N GLU A 244 -24.56 12.22 5.85
CA GLU A 244 -23.24 11.99 5.29
C GLU A 244 -23.26 11.89 3.76
N LEU A 245 -24.42 12.05 3.11
CA LEU A 245 -24.52 11.96 1.66
C LEU A 245 -23.61 12.97 0.96
N VAL A 246 -22.96 12.52 -0.10
CA VAL A 246 -22.28 13.40 -1.04
C VAL A 246 -23.22 13.75 -2.17
N ASP A 247 -23.13 15.00 -2.63
CA ASP A 247 -23.91 15.52 -3.74
C ASP A 247 -23.05 15.74 -4.99
N GLU A 248 -23.73 16.10 -6.08
CA GLU A 248 -23.10 16.42 -7.36
C GLU A 248 -22.04 17.55 -7.22
N ALA A 249 -22.33 18.56 -6.39
CA ALA A 249 -21.43 19.69 -6.18
C ALA A 249 -20.13 19.28 -5.47
N TYR A 250 -20.20 18.35 -4.51
CA TYR A 250 -19.05 17.78 -3.83
C TYR A 250 -18.13 17.06 -4.83
N VAL A 251 -18.67 16.17 -5.66
CA VAL A 251 -17.89 15.41 -6.65
C VAL A 251 -17.27 16.33 -7.70
N LYS A 252 -18.01 17.35 -8.15
CA LYS A 252 -17.51 18.36 -9.11
C LYS A 252 -16.27 19.09 -8.59
N ARG A 253 -16.29 19.53 -7.33
CA ARG A 253 -15.14 20.19 -6.68
C ARG A 253 -13.92 19.28 -6.62
N LEU A 254 -14.11 17.99 -6.32
CA LEU A 254 -13.02 17.03 -6.30
C LEU A 254 -12.36 16.85 -7.67
N ARG A 255 -13.17 16.65 -8.71
CA ARG A 255 -12.66 16.53 -10.10
C ARG A 255 -11.91 17.77 -10.57
N GLN A 256 -12.34 18.96 -10.18
CA GLN A 256 -11.60 20.19 -10.48
C GLN A 256 -10.25 20.22 -9.77
N ARG A 257 -10.19 19.76 -8.52
CA ARG A 257 -8.96 19.73 -7.73
C ARG A 257 -7.94 18.73 -8.28
N GLU A 258 -8.37 17.56 -8.70
CA GLU A 258 -7.48 16.55 -9.32
C GLU A 258 -6.85 17.07 -10.62
N ARG A 259 -7.62 17.78 -11.45
CA ARG A 259 -7.11 18.40 -12.69
C ARG A 259 -6.06 19.49 -12.44
N ASN A 260 -6.23 20.26 -11.38
CA ASN A 260 -5.33 21.37 -11.05
C ASN A 260 -4.12 20.92 -10.22
N GLY A 261 -4.12 19.69 -9.70
CA GLY A 261 -3.01 19.12 -8.92
C GLY A 261 -2.00 18.33 -9.74
N THR A 262 -2.20 18.26 -11.06
CA THR A 262 -1.30 17.59 -12.03
C THR A 262 -0.42 18.57 -12.83
N GLU A 263 -0.42 19.86 -12.46
CA GLU A 263 0.55 20.90 -12.91
C GLU A 263 1.56 21.19 -11.81
#